data_AF-A0A4R4T595-F1
#
_entry.id   AF-A0A4R4T595-F1
#
_cell.length_a   1.000
_cell.length_b   1.000
_cell.length_c   1.000
_cell.angle_alpha   90.00
_cell.angle_beta   90.00
_cell.angle_gamma   90.00
#
_symmetry.space_group_name_H-M   'P 1'
#
loop_
_entity.id
_entity.type
_entity.pdbx_description
1 polymer ?
#
loop_
_entity_poly.entity_id
_entity_poly.type
_entity_poly.pdbx_seq_one_letter_code
_entity_poly.pdbx_strand_id
1 'polypeptide(L)'
;MTITTDQATTVAKDPRELVTPEQFRVMVDDVVTFDKVTRPYAEAGVAQFLVFMKAWGDTMAEAGGDPRVWVKFAPSPAVDKIWHRSMMRTRTFAEVCDQVAGRFMHHLPIMDEDIRSGQASERGLAAMHATGYRVDLEWWLDGESCCPENCAQPPMTA
;
A
#
# COMPACT_ATOMS: atom_id res chain seq x y z
N MET A 1 -33.37 -25.09 21.68
CA MET A 1 -32.59 -23.84 21.57
C MET A 1 -32.01 -23.81 20.17
N THR A 2 -32.53 -22.95 19.32
CA THR A 2 -32.04 -22.79 17.93
C THR A 2 -31.11 -21.58 17.94
N ILE A 3 -29.81 -21.81 17.75
CA ILE A 3 -28.85 -20.73 17.53
C ILE A 3 -28.83 -20.50 16.02
N THR A 4 -29.46 -19.41 15.60
CA THR A 4 -29.32 -18.87 14.25
C THR A 4 -28.04 -18.06 14.22
N THR A 5 -26.98 -18.60 13.61
CA THR A 5 -25.78 -17.83 13.28
C THR A 5 -25.93 -17.34 11.85
N ASP A 6 -26.66 -16.24 11.66
CA ASP A 6 -26.70 -15.53 10.39
C ASP A 6 -25.58 -14.48 10.39
N GLN A 7 -24.34 -14.94 10.22
CA GLN A 7 -23.25 -14.04 9.86
C GLN A 7 -23.25 -13.92 8.35
N ALA A 8 -23.91 -12.88 7.86
CA ALA A 8 -23.75 -12.43 6.49
C ALA A 8 -22.27 -12.10 6.27
N THR A 9 -21.54 -12.99 5.60
CA THR A 9 -20.17 -12.72 5.14
C THR A 9 -20.25 -11.62 4.09
N THR A 10 -20.08 -10.36 4.50
CA THR A 10 -19.96 -9.25 3.57
C THR A 10 -18.75 -9.50 2.68
N VAL A 11 -18.97 -9.68 1.38
CA VAL A 11 -17.90 -9.81 0.39
C VAL A 11 -17.06 -8.53 0.43
N ALA A 12 -15.75 -8.65 0.64
CA ALA A 12 -14.85 -7.51 0.67
C ALA A 12 -14.83 -6.80 -0.70
N LYS A 13 -14.77 -5.47 -0.70
CA LYS A 13 -14.75 -4.65 -1.92
C LYS A 13 -13.47 -4.87 -2.72
N ASP A 14 -13.53 -4.69 -4.04
CA ASP A 14 -12.34 -4.77 -4.88
C ASP A 14 -11.50 -3.47 -4.73
N PRO A 15 -10.21 -3.55 -4.36
CA PRO A 15 -9.34 -2.36 -4.29
C PRO A 15 -9.27 -1.56 -5.59
N ARG A 16 -9.56 -2.18 -6.74
CA ARG A 16 -9.61 -1.50 -8.05
C ARG A 16 -10.65 -0.38 -8.09
N GLU A 17 -11.68 -0.44 -7.24
CA GLU A 17 -12.72 0.58 -7.13
C GLU A 17 -12.21 1.90 -6.53
N LEU A 18 -11.02 1.91 -5.90
CA LEU A 18 -10.43 3.11 -5.30
C LEU A 18 -9.93 4.11 -6.34
N VAL A 19 -9.67 3.68 -7.57
CA VAL A 19 -9.10 4.50 -8.64
C VAL A 19 -9.90 4.33 -9.93
N THR A 20 -9.68 5.22 -10.89
CA THR A 20 -10.21 5.02 -12.24
C THR A 20 -9.54 3.82 -12.93
N PRO A 21 -10.22 3.15 -13.89
CA PRO A 21 -9.61 2.07 -14.66
C PRO A 21 -8.31 2.48 -15.36
N GLU A 22 -8.23 3.75 -15.80
CA GLU A 22 -7.05 4.29 -16.48
C GLU A 22 -5.87 4.47 -15.51
N GLN A 23 -6.09 5.03 -14.32
CA GLN A 23 -5.06 5.13 -13.29
C GLN A 23 -4.54 3.74 -12.90
N PHE A 24 -5.44 2.78 -12.65
CA PHE A 24 -5.05 1.41 -12.32
C PHE A 24 -4.21 0.79 -13.44
N ARG A 25 -4.66 0.90 -14.68
CA ARG A 25 -3.94 0.38 -15.85
C ARG A 25 -2.54 0.97 -15.96
N VAL A 26 -2.39 2.29 -15.84
CA VAL A 26 -1.09 2.96 -15.94
C VAL A 26 -0.13 2.51 -14.82
N MET A 27 -0.61 2.42 -13.58
CA MET A 27 0.20 1.92 -12.46
C MET A 27 0.66 0.47 -12.70
N VAL A 28 -0.24 -0.40 -13.17
CA VAL A 28 0.07 -1.80 -13.50
C VAL A 28 1.07 -1.87 -14.66
N ASP A 29 0.87 -1.09 -15.71
CA ASP A 29 1.74 -1.08 -16.89
C ASP A 29 3.16 -0.66 -16.54
N ASP A 30 3.33 0.30 -15.62
CA ASP A 30 4.65 0.69 -15.12
C ASP A 30 5.32 -0.44 -14.33
N VAL A 31 4.60 -1.09 -13.40
CA VAL A 31 5.13 -2.23 -12.63
C VAL A 31 5.58 -3.36 -13.58
N VAL A 32 4.74 -3.73 -14.55
CA VAL A 32 5.11 -4.74 -15.57
C VAL A 32 6.35 -4.31 -16.34
N THR A 33 6.39 -3.06 -16.79
CA THR A 33 7.45 -2.55 -17.66
C THR A 33 8.80 -2.49 -16.95
N PHE A 34 8.82 -2.01 -15.71
CA PHE A 34 10.07 -1.69 -15.04
C PHE A 34 10.52 -2.78 -14.05
N ASP A 35 9.59 -3.51 -13.45
CA ASP A 35 9.92 -4.57 -12.49
C ASP A 35 9.94 -5.97 -13.15
N LYS A 36 9.59 -6.04 -14.46
CA LYS A 36 9.67 -7.24 -15.32
C LYS A 36 8.89 -8.43 -14.79
N VAL A 37 7.74 -8.16 -14.18
CA VAL A 37 6.81 -9.14 -13.61
C VAL A 37 5.63 -9.40 -14.53
N THR A 38 4.85 -10.43 -14.23
CA THR A 38 3.62 -10.73 -14.97
C THR A 38 2.53 -9.70 -14.66
N ARG A 39 1.60 -9.49 -15.60
CA ARG A 39 0.45 -8.60 -15.39
C ARG A 39 -0.40 -9.00 -14.17
N PRO A 40 -0.76 -10.29 -13.95
CA PRO A 40 -1.52 -10.68 -12.76
C PRO A 40 -0.81 -10.32 -11.44
N TYR A 41 0.51 -10.49 -11.38
CA TYR A 41 1.30 -10.09 -10.21
C TYR A 41 1.24 -8.57 -9.99
N ALA A 42 1.46 -7.78 -11.06
CA ALA A 42 1.38 -6.33 -10.98
C ALA A 42 -0.01 -5.83 -10.57
N GLU A 43 -1.08 -6.43 -11.11
CA GLU A 43 -2.45 -6.12 -10.73
C GLU A 43 -2.74 -6.41 -9.25
N ALA A 44 -2.26 -7.54 -8.73
CA ALA A 44 -2.40 -7.88 -7.32
C ALA A 44 -1.62 -6.90 -6.43
N GLY A 45 -0.38 -6.57 -6.80
CA GLY A 45 0.47 -5.65 -6.04
C GLY A 45 -0.08 -4.22 -6.00
N VAL A 46 -0.53 -3.70 -7.15
CA VAL A 46 -1.19 -2.38 -7.22
C VAL A 46 -2.46 -2.38 -6.37
N ALA A 47 -3.26 -3.45 -6.42
CA ALA A 47 -4.44 -3.57 -5.57
C ALA A 47 -4.09 -3.50 -4.07
N GLN A 48 -3.05 -4.21 -3.61
CA GLN A 48 -2.63 -4.16 -2.20
C GLN A 48 -2.07 -2.80 -1.80
N PHE A 49 -1.31 -2.15 -2.69
CA PHE A 49 -0.84 -0.79 -2.46
C PHE A 49 -1.99 0.23 -2.30
N LEU A 50 -3.06 0.11 -3.10
CA LEU A 50 -4.23 0.98 -2.97
C LEU A 50 -4.94 0.82 -1.63
N VAL A 51 -5.06 -0.41 -1.11
CA VAL A 51 -5.65 -0.64 0.23
C VAL A 51 -4.77 -0.06 1.32
N PHE A 52 -3.44 -0.21 1.22
CA PHE A 52 -2.48 0.41 2.14
C PHE A 52 -2.62 1.94 2.14
N MET A 53 -2.70 2.55 0.96
CA MET A 53 -2.92 3.98 0.81
C MET A 53 -4.24 4.44 1.42
N LYS A 54 -5.32 3.68 1.20
CA LYS A 54 -6.64 3.99 1.77
C LYS A 54 -6.61 3.94 3.30
N ALA A 55 -6.02 2.89 3.88
CA ALA A 55 -5.89 2.74 5.32
C ALA A 55 -5.09 3.89 5.95
N TRP A 56 -3.98 4.26 5.32
CA TRP A 56 -3.19 5.40 5.73
C TRP A 56 -4.00 6.71 5.68
N GLY A 57 -4.73 6.95 4.58
CA GLY A 57 -5.58 8.13 4.44
C GLY A 57 -6.68 8.22 5.50
N ASP A 58 -7.35 7.12 5.78
CA ASP A 58 -8.42 7.05 6.79
C ASP A 58 -7.89 7.38 8.18
N THR A 59 -6.76 6.79 8.57
CA THR A 59 -6.15 7.10 9.88
C THR A 59 -5.61 8.52 9.97
N MET A 60 -5.08 9.09 8.87
CA MET A 60 -4.72 10.51 8.83
C MET A 60 -5.95 11.42 9.01
N ALA A 61 -7.09 11.06 8.42
CA ALA A 61 -8.33 11.82 8.57
C ALA A 61 -8.86 11.77 10.01
N GLU A 62 -8.81 10.60 10.66
CA GLU A 62 -9.16 10.45 12.09
C GLU A 62 -8.27 11.30 13.00
N ALA A 63 -6.98 11.43 12.67
CA ALA A 63 -6.04 12.28 13.39
C ALA A 63 -6.19 13.79 13.09
N GLY A 64 -7.24 14.21 12.37
CA GLY A 64 -7.45 15.60 11.96
C GLY A 64 -6.37 16.13 11.01
N GLY A 65 -5.64 15.22 10.36
CA GLY A 65 -4.54 15.53 9.48
C GLY A 65 -3.23 15.98 10.16
N ASP A 66 -3.17 15.98 11.50
CA ASP A 66 -1.99 16.39 12.26
C ASP A 66 -0.94 15.26 12.29
N PRO A 67 0.22 15.43 11.63
CA PRO A 67 1.25 14.38 11.55
C PRO A 67 1.91 14.07 12.89
N ARG A 68 1.72 14.88 13.94
CA ARG A 68 2.32 14.67 15.26
C ARG A 68 1.57 13.61 16.08
N VAL A 69 0.31 13.36 15.75
CA VAL A 69 -0.55 12.37 16.43
C VAL A 69 -0.75 11.11 15.57
N TRP A 70 -0.26 11.13 14.34
CA TRP A 70 -0.35 9.98 13.43
C TRP A 70 0.58 8.83 13.87
N VAL A 71 0.09 7.60 13.66
CA VAL A 71 0.81 6.36 13.93
C VAL A 71 1.46 5.81 12.66
N LYS A 72 2.75 5.44 12.74
CA LYS A 72 3.50 4.97 11.58
C LYS A 72 2.97 3.65 11.05
N PHE A 73 2.84 3.59 9.72
CA PHE A 73 2.60 2.36 8.97
C PHE A 73 3.84 2.03 8.15
N ALA A 74 4.20 0.74 8.15
CA ALA A 74 5.26 0.21 7.31
C ALA A 74 4.63 -0.75 6.28
N PRO A 75 4.86 -0.54 4.97
CA PRO A 75 4.45 -1.52 3.97
C PRO A 75 5.33 -2.78 4.08
N SER A 76 4.83 -3.90 3.55
CA SER A 76 5.72 -5.03 3.25
C SER A 76 6.72 -4.64 2.16
N PRO A 77 7.83 -5.38 2.00
CA PRO A 77 8.84 -5.08 0.98
C PRO A 77 8.30 -5.23 -0.45
N ALA A 78 7.35 -6.13 -0.64
CA ALA A 78 6.69 -6.30 -1.93
C ALA A 78 5.83 -5.09 -2.27
N VAL A 79 5.03 -4.60 -1.30
CA VAL A 79 4.17 -3.43 -1.49
C VAL A 79 4.97 -2.12 -1.57
N ASP A 80 6.08 -2.01 -0.84
CA ASP A 80 6.98 -0.84 -0.89
C ASP A 80 7.54 -0.61 -2.30
N LYS A 81 7.94 -1.69 -3.00
CA LYS A 81 8.39 -1.61 -4.40
C LYS A 81 7.31 -1.06 -5.32
N ILE A 82 6.06 -1.48 -5.14
CA ILE A 82 4.92 -0.97 -5.91
C ILE A 82 4.66 0.51 -5.60
N TRP A 83 4.79 0.91 -4.34
CA TRP A 83 4.69 2.32 -3.95
C TRP A 83 5.77 3.16 -4.62
N HIS A 84 7.04 2.74 -4.56
CA HIS A 84 8.15 3.41 -5.23
C HIS A 84 7.89 3.55 -6.73
N ARG A 85 7.41 2.49 -7.38
CA ARG A 85 7.06 2.52 -8.80
C ARG A 85 5.97 3.55 -9.07
N SER A 86 4.94 3.59 -8.25
CA SER A 86 3.81 4.51 -8.39
C SER A 86 4.26 5.98 -8.29
N MET A 87 5.20 6.29 -7.39
CA MET A 87 5.73 7.65 -7.22
C MET A 87 6.49 8.20 -8.44
N MET A 88 6.98 7.34 -9.34
CA MET A 88 7.72 7.78 -10.53
C MET A 88 6.83 8.52 -11.54
N ARG A 89 5.50 8.31 -11.50
CA ARG A 89 4.52 9.12 -12.25
C ARG A 89 3.89 10.16 -11.36
N THR A 90 4.66 11.20 -11.03
CA THR A 90 4.28 12.18 -10.02
C THR A 90 2.89 12.80 -10.19
N ARG A 91 2.45 13.09 -11.42
CA ARG A 91 1.08 13.62 -11.68
C ARG A 91 -0.01 12.60 -11.32
N THR A 92 0.07 11.41 -11.90
CA THR A 92 -0.87 10.31 -11.62
C THR A 92 -0.85 9.92 -10.15
N PHE A 93 0.35 9.90 -9.54
CA PHE A 93 0.51 9.59 -8.13
C PHE A 93 -0.17 10.62 -7.23
N ALA A 94 -0.02 11.91 -7.51
CA ALA A 94 -0.71 12.97 -6.76
C ALA A 94 -2.23 12.86 -6.88
N GLU A 95 -2.75 12.63 -8.10
CA GLU A 95 -4.19 12.43 -8.33
C GLU A 95 -4.74 11.20 -7.58
N VAL A 96 -4.01 10.09 -7.61
CA VAL A 96 -4.38 8.87 -6.87
C VAL A 96 -4.33 9.12 -5.35
N CYS A 97 -3.32 9.82 -4.84
CA CYS A 97 -3.25 10.16 -3.42
C CYS A 97 -4.45 11.01 -2.97
N ASP A 98 -4.81 12.05 -3.73
CA ASP A 98 -5.97 12.88 -3.43
C ASP A 98 -7.27 12.08 -3.50
N GLN A 99 -7.41 11.21 -4.49
CA GLN A 99 -8.60 10.38 -4.67
C GLN A 99 -8.76 9.31 -3.57
N VAL A 100 -7.67 8.64 -3.19
CA VAL A 100 -7.70 7.46 -2.30
C VAL A 100 -7.51 7.83 -0.84
N ALA A 101 -6.59 8.75 -0.55
CA ALA A 101 -6.20 9.14 0.81
C ALA A 101 -6.66 10.55 1.19
N GLY A 102 -7.23 11.32 0.26
CA GLY A 102 -7.62 12.72 0.49
C GLY A 102 -6.43 13.67 0.65
N ARG A 103 -5.19 13.19 0.46
CA ARG A 103 -3.96 13.95 0.58
C ARG A 103 -2.75 13.20 0.03
N PHE A 104 -1.69 13.94 -0.30
CA PHE A 104 -0.43 13.37 -0.75
C PHE A 104 0.25 12.47 0.29
N MET A 105 0.53 11.23 -0.08
CA MET A 105 1.26 10.27 0.75
C MET A 105 2.77 10.44 0.55
N HIS A 106 3.43 11.09 1.52
CA HIS A 106 4.88 11.28 1.49
C HIS A 106 5.62 10.00 1.90
N HIS A 107 6.57 9.57 1.08
CA HIS A 107 7.49 8.50 1.43
C HIS A 107 8.61 9.01 2.34
N LEU A 108 8.72 8.41 3.53
CA LEU A 108 9.74 8.73 4.53
C LEU A 108 10.59 7.48 4.80
N PRO A 109 11.83 7.40 4.28
CA PRO A 109 12.70 6.23 4.44
C PRO A 109 13.34 6.23 5.84
N ILE A 110 12.54 6.00 6.87
CA ILE A 110 12.99 5.90 8.26
C ILE A 110 12.94 4.43 8.72
N MET A 111 13.87 4.06 9.62
CA MET A 111 13.94 2.72 10.21
C MET A 111 14.21 2.86 11.71
N ASP A 112 13.15 3.06 12.48
CA ASP A 112 13.19 3.12 13.95
C ASP A 112 12.73 1.79 14.58
N GLU A 113 12.66 1.75 15.91
CA GLU A 113 12.28 0.53 16.64
C GLU A 113 10.85 0.07 16.37
N ASP A 114 9.95 1.01 16.11
CA ASP A 114 8.53 0.73 15.85
C ASP A 114 8.35 0.03 14.48
N ILE A 115 9.17 0.41 13.50
CA ILE A 115 9.25 -0.29 12.20
C ILE A 115 10.03 -1.61 12.33
N ARG A 116 11.19 -1.59 13.00
CA ARG A 116 12.07 -2.77 13.13
C ARG A 116 11.42 -3.93 13.86
N SER A 117 10.61 -3.64 14.88
CA SER A 117 9.88 -4.65 15.65
C SER A 117 8.67 -5.23 14.93
N GLY A 118 8.27 -4.68 13.77
CA GLY A 118 7.09 -5.09 13.01
C GLY A 118 5.77 -4.49 13.50
N GLN A 119 5.76 -3.75 14.61
CA GLN A 119 4.55 -3.14 15.17
C GLN A 119 3.88 -2.16 14.20
N ALA A 120 4.66 -1.40 13.43
CA ALA A 120 4.13 -0.52 12.38
C ALA A 120 3.42 -1.28 11.25
N SER A 121 3.93 -2.46 10.90
CA SER A 121 3.31 -3.32 9.88
C SER A 121 2.02 -3.95 10.41
N GLU A 122 2.01 -4.45 11.65
CA GLU A 122 0.83 -5.04 12.29
C GLU A 122 -0.33 -4.04 12.39
N ARG A 123 -0.04 -2.79 12.80
CA ARG A 123 -1.05 -1.72 12.84
C ARG A 123 -1.56 -1.37 11.44
N GLY A 124 -0.67 -1.28 10.45
CA GLY A 124 -1.04 -1.04 9.07
C GLY A 124 -2.00 -2.11 8.54
N LEU A 125 -1.69 -3.39 8.78
CA LEU A 125 -2.53 -4.51 8.36
C LEU A 125 -3.91 -4.49 9.04
N ALA A 126 -3.96 -4.20 10.35
CA ALA A 126 -5.22 -4.04 11.06
C ALA A 126 -6.08 -2.88 10.47
N ALA A 127 -5.45 -1.74 10.17
CA ALA A 127 -6.12 -0.62 9.52
C ALA A 127 -6.60 -0.96 8.11
N MET A 128 -5.83 -1.73 7.34
CA MET A 128 -6.23 -2.21 6.02
C MET A 128 -7.49 -3.07 6.08
N HIS A 129 -7.59 -4.00 7.04
CA HIS A 129 -8.80 -4.79 7.24
C HIS A 129 -10.02 -3.91 7.57
N ALA A 130 -9.83 -2.84 8.34
CA ALA A 130 -10.92 -1.91 8.70
C ALA A 130 -11.49 -1.13 7.49
N THR A 131 -10.76 -1.04 6.36
CA THR A 131 -11.24 -0.36 5.15
C THR A 131 -12.39 -1.10 4.43
N GLY A 132 -12.56 -2.39 4.72
CA GLY A 132 -13.53 -3.27 4.06
C GLY A 132 -13.16 -3.67 2.62
N TYR A 133 -11.94 -3.38 2.17
CA TYR A 133 -11.39 -3.87 0.91
C TYR A 133 -10.67 -5.21 1.09
N ARG A 134 -10.55 -5.97 0.01
CA ARG A 134 -9.82 -7.25 0.01
C ARG A 134 -8.34 -7.03 0.33
N VAL A 135 -7.89 -7.59 1.45
CA VAL A 135 -6.47 -7.71 1.84
C VAL A 135 -5.99 -9.11 1.48
N ASP A 136 -4.89 -9.19 0.74
CA ASP A 136 -4.27 -10.45 0.32
C ASP A 136 -3.00 -10.68 1.13
N LEU A 137 -3.08 -11.59 2.11
CA LEU A 137 -2.02 -11.81 3.08
C LEU A 137 -0.71 -12.34 2.46
N GLU A 138 -0.74 -12.91 1.24
CA GLU A 138 0.50 -13.31 0.53
C GLU A 138 1.41 -12.11 0.25
N TRP A 139 0.85 -10.90 0.15
CA TRP A 139 1.62 -9.66 -0.03
C TRP A 139 2.13 -9.07 1.28
N TRP A 140 1.72 -9.59 2.44
CA TRP A 140 1.98 -8.97 3.75
C TRP A 140 2.70 -9.88 4.74
N LEU A 141 2.58 -11.20 4.59
CA LEU A 141 3.18 -12.18 5.50
C LEU A 141 4.61 -12.59 5.09
N ASP A 142 5.01 -12.29 3.86
CA ASP A 142 6.34 -12.56 3.34
C ASP A 142 7.13 -11.25 3.17
N GLY A 143 7.95 -10.83 4.15
CA GLY A 143 9.05 -9.91 3.81
C GLY A 143 9.83 -9.17 4.90
N GLU A 144 11.16 -9.24 4.77
CA GLU A 144 12.17 -8.30 5.30
C GLU A 144 12.16 -6.95 4.56
N SER A 145 12.02 -5.81 5.26
CA SER A 145 12.09 -4.44 4.71
C SER A 145 13.29 -4.21 3.76
N CYS A 146 13.07 -3.60 2.59
CA CYS A 146 14.04 -3.49 1.49
C CYS A 146 14.95 -2.25 1.47
N CYS A 147 15.47 -1.77 2.61
CA CYS A 147 16.60 -0.82 2.55
C CYS A 147 17.75 -1.28 3.46
N PRO A 148 19.02 -1.35 2.94
CA PRO A 148 19.58 -0.64 1.76
C PRO A 148 20.34 -1.55 0.73
N GLU A 149 21.00 -1.13 -0.37
CA GLU A 149 21.45 0.18 -0.93
C GLU A 149 21.21 0.24 -2.46
N ASN A 150 20.29 1.06 -2.95
CA ASN A 150 20.55 2.01 -4.05
C ASN A 150 19.26 2.71 -4.48
N CYS A 151 18.96 3.82 -3.81
CA CYS A 151 17.96 4.76 -4.29
C CYS A 151 18.42 5.53 -5.55
N ALA A 152 19.70 5.47 -5.98
CA ALA A 152 20.18 6.04 -7.26
C ALA A 152 21.67 5.78 -7.60
N GLN A 153 22.16 4.56 -7.90
CA GLN A 153 23.47 4.43 -8.58
C GLN A 153 23.49 3.51 -9.81
N PRO A 154 24.15 3.95 -10.92
CA PRO A 154 24.53 3.09 -12.04
C PRO A 154 25.72 2.17 -11.65
N PRO A 155 26.01 1.12 -12.43
CA PRO A 155 26.87 0.03 -11.97
C PRO A 155 28.32 0.49 -11.84
N MET A 156 29.00 0.09 -10.75
CA MET A 156 30.46 0.11 -10.73
C MET A 156 30.96 -1.06 -11.58
N THR A 157 31.28 -0.77 -12.84
CA THR A 157 32.15 -1.63 -13.64
C THR A 157 33.54 -1.70 -12.99
N ALA A 158 34.01 -2.91 -12.73
CA ALA A 158 35.39 -3.34 -12.88
C ALA A 158 35.40 -4.80 -13.33
#